data_AF-A0A355U0M4-F1
#
_entry.id   AF-A0A355U0M4-F1
#
_cell.length_a   1.000
_cell.length_b   1.000
_cell.length_c   1.000
_cell.angle_alpha   90.00
_cell.angle_beta   90.00
_cell.angle_gamma   90.00
#
_symmetry.space_group_name_H-M   'P 1'
#
loop_
_entity.id
_entity.type
_entity.pdbx_description
1 polymer ?
#
loop_
_entity_poly.entity_id
_entity_poly.type
_entity_poly.pdbx_seq_one_letter_code
_entity_poly.pdbx_strand_id
1 'polypeptide(L)' 'MKGVVEERAAMLGEYIIENKATVRTAAKKFGVSKS' A
#
# COMPACT_ATOMS: atom_id res chain seq x y z
N MET A 1 6.95 10.94 -14.56
CA MET A 1 6.53 9.53 -14.44
C MET A 1 6.96 8.86 -13.12
N LYS A 2 7.97 9.36 -12.38
CA LYS A 2 8.40 8.90 -11.03
C LYS A 2 7.63 9.57 -9.85
N GLY A 3 6.32 9.76 -9.99
CA GLY A 3 5.50 10.33 -8.90
C GLY A 3 4.45 9.34 -8.42
N VAL A 4 3.91 8.57 -9.35
CA VAL A 4 2.78 7.67 -9.12
C VAL A 4 3.14 6.46 -8.26
N VAL A 5 4.41 6.01 -8.28
CA VAL A 5 4.85 4.83 -7.53
C VAL A 5 5.11 5.19 -6.07
N GLU A 6 5.81 6.30 -5.84
CA GLU A 6 6.13 6.83 -4.52
C GLU A 6 4.86 7.23 -3.75
N GLU A 7 3.93 7.93 -4.41
CA GLU A 7 2.63 8.28 -3.82
C GLU A 7 1.80 7.04 -3.47
N ARG A 8 1.79 6.01 -4.33
CA ARG A 8 1.11 4.75 -4.02
C ARG A 8 1.72 4.03 -2.83
N ALA A 9 3.04 4.05 -2.71
CA ALA A 9 3.73 3.44 -1.57
C ALA A 9 3.39 4.16 -0.27
N ALA A 10 3.35 5.51 -0.29
CA ALA A 10 2.95 6.32 0.84
C ALA A 10 1.50 6.01 1.27
N MET A 11 0.55 6.05 0.32
CA MET A 11 -0.86 5.72 0.60
C MET A 11 -1.06 4.31 1.16
N LEU A 12 -0.29 3.32 0.66
CA LEU A 12 -0.35 1.95 1.16
C LEU A 12 0.18 1.86 2.61
N GLY A 13 1.23 2.60 2.94
CA GLY A 13 1.79 2.69 4.29
C GLY A 13 0.82 3.35 5.27
N GLU A 14 0.23 4.48 4.89
CA GLU A 14 -0.80 5.17 5.68
C GLU A 14 -1.98 4.23 5.99
N TYR A 15 -2.49 3.54 4.96
CA TYR A 15 -3.56 2.56 5.13
C TYR A 15 -3.22 1.46 6.15
N ILE A 16 -1.99 0.94 6.12
CA ILE A 16 -1.52 -0.09 7.04
C ILE A 16 -1.58 0.41 8.49
N ILE A 17 -1.10 1.62 8.75
CA ILE A 17 -1.07 2.22 10.09
C ILE A 17 -2.48 2.48 10.60
N GLU A 18 -3.31 3.17 9.81
CA GLU A 18 -4.67 3.57 10.18
C GLU A 18 -5.56 2.37 10.49
N ASN A 19 -5.42 1.29 9.72
CA ASN A 19 -6.29 0.13 9.82
C ASN A 19 -5.66 -1.01 10.63
N LYS A 20 -4.44 -0.81 11.17
CA LYS A 20 -3.62 -1.87 11.77
C LYS A 20 -3.55 -3.12 10.88
N ALA A 21 -3.49 -2.89 9.56
CA ALA A 21 -3.57 -3.95 8.57
C ALA A 21 -2.19 -4.58 8.32
N THR A 22 -2.14 -5.82 7.87
CA THR A 22 -0.89 -6.41 7.40
C THR A 22 -0.58 -5.99 5.97
N VAL A 23 0.70 -6.02 5.58
CA VAL A 23 1.14 -5.78 4.19
C VAL A 23 0.38 -6.67 3.20
N ARG A 24 0.11 -7.92 3.55
CA ARG A 24 -0.65 -8.86 2.70
C ARG A 24 -2.09 -8.40 2.48
N THR A 25 -2.75 -7.93 3.54
CA THR A 25 -4.15 -7.46 3.45
C THR A 25 -4.23 -6.16 2.64
N ALA A 26 -3.29 -5.24 2.86
CA ALA A 26 -3.17 -4.01 2.08
C ALA A 26 -2.90 -4.33 0.60
N ALA A 27 -1.92 -5.19 0.28
CA ALA A 27 -1.61 -5.59 -1.09
C ALA A 27 -2.85 -6.14 -1.84
N LYS A 28 -3.64 -7.00 -1.17
CA LYS A 28 -4.90 -7.51 -1.73
C LYS A 28 -5.92 -6.39 -1.99
N LYS A 29 -6.05 -5.41 -1.10
CA LYS A 29 -6.97 -4.28 -1.26
C LYS A 29 -6.59 -3.36 -2.42
N PHE A 30 -5.28 -3.11 -2.58
CA PHE A 30 -4.75 -2.23 -3.61
C PHE A 30 -4.48 -2.94 -4.95
N GLY A 31 -4.77 -4.24 -5.04
CA GLY A 31 -4.59 -5.01 -6.27
C GLY A 31 -3.13 -5.19 -6.68
N VAL A 32 -2.21 -5.23 -5.70
CA VAL A 32 -0.78 -5.37 -5.93
C VAL A 32 -0.24 -6.68 -5.34
N SER A 33 0.88 -7.14 -5.88
CA SER A 33 1.65 -8.22 -5.28
C SER A 33 2.25 -7.76 -3.94
N LYS A 34 2.39 -8.70 -3.00
CA LYS A 34 3.11 -8.49 -1.73
C LYS A 34 4.63 -8.66 -1.89
N SER A 35 5.06 -9.53 -2.80
CA SER A 35 6.47 -9.76 -3.16
C SER A 35 6.93 -8.80 -4.24
#